data_AF-A0A2D4F393-F1
#
_entry.id   AF-A0A2D4F393-F1
#
_cell.length_a   1.000
_cell.length_b   1.000
_cell.length_c   1.000
_cell.angle_alpha   90.00
_cell.angle_beta   90.00
_cell.angle_gamma   90.00
#
_symmetry.space_group_name_H-M   'P 1'
#
loop_
_entity.id
_entity.type
_entity.pdbx_description
1 polymer ?
#
loop_
_entity_poly.entity_id
_entity_poly.type
_entity_poly.pdbx_seq_one_letter_code
_entity_poly.pdbx_strand_id
1 'polypeptide(L)'
;GATLMAAPGRAKNPEPAVPPFPLSSYLLANLKADCLNKPFAQRCHDLTTIIEDFPAKELHAIFPWLVENIFGSFDGIISGWNLRCLQGRTSYTEYNVALDFLSPGGPMMKLVYKLQAEEYRYEFPVSHLPGPVKTSIQERILPECSLYHNKVQFPPTGGLNLNLILSILWPCKCGAQQ
;
A
#
# COMPACT_ATOMS: atom_id res chain seq x y z
N GLY A 1 47.53 9.83 -51.65
CA GLY A 1 46.79 9.24 -50.52
C GLY A 1 45.58 10.09 -50.23
N ALA A 2 44.41 9.45 -50.14
CA ALA A 2 43.13 9.87 -49.55
C ALA A 2 42.59 11.29 -49.82
N THR A 3 41.38 11.37 -50.41
CA THR A 3 40.19 11.84 -49.66
C THR A 3 38.93 11.43 -50.43
N LEU A 4 38.12 10.60 -49.77
CA LEU A 4 36.83 10.09 -50.23
C LEU A 4 35.74 11.09 -49.81
N MET A 5 34.77 11.35 -50.69
CA MET A 5 33.57 12.15 -50.39
C MET A 5 32.56 11.35 -49.55
N ALA A 6 31.80 12.03 -48.66
CA ALA A 6 30.49 11.55 -48.21
C ALA A 6 29.61 12.71 -47.69
N ALA A 7 28.33 12.65 -48.07
CA ALA A 7 27.27 13.66 -48.01
C ALA A 7 26.60 13.83 -46.61
N PRO A 8 25.68 14.81 -46.41
CA PRO A 8 25.11 15.13 -45.11
C PRO A 8 23.88 14.24 -44.77
N GLY A 9 23.95 13.54 -43.63
CA GLY A 9 22.90 12.64 -43.15
C GLY A 9 21.98 13.25 -42.09
N ARG A 10 20.80 13.70 -42.55
CA ARG A 10 19.46 13.57 -41.93
C ARG A 10 19.37 13.63 -40.38
N ALA A 11 18.98 14.79 -39.86
CA ALA A 11 18.46 14.93 -38.50
C ALA A 11 17.24 14.01 -38.29
N LYS A 12 17.32 13.13 -37.29
CA LYS A 12 16.21 12.30 -36.83
C LYS A 12 15.25 13.17 -35.99
N ASN A 13 13.97 13.06 -36.32
CA ASN A 13 12.83 13.68 -35.63
C ASN A 13 12.83 13.34 -34.12
N PRO A 14 12.36 14.23 -33.23
CA PRO A 14 12.12 13.86 -31.83
C PRO A 14 10.88 12.97 -31.74
N GLU A 15 11.09 11.75 -31.25
CA GLU A 15 10.04 10.83 -30.81
C GLU A 15 9.24 11.50 -29.68
N PRO A 16 7.90 11.45 -29.68
CA PRO A 16 7.10 12.08 -28.65
C PRO A 16 7.39 11.41 -27.31
N ALA A 17 7.94 12.18 -26.38
CA ALA A 17 8.15 11.78 -25.00
C ALA A 17 6.83 11.24 -24.44
N VAL A 18 6.78 9.92 -24.25
CA VAL A 18 5.77 9.25 -23.46
C VAL A 18 5.73 9.97 -22.11
N PRO A 19 4.56 10.44 -21.63
CA PRO A 19 4.49 11.10 -20.35
C PRO A 19 5.08 10.16 -19.30
N PRO A 20 5.93 10.64 -18.37
CA PRO A 20 6.50 9.80 -17.34
C PRO A 20 5.33 9.26 -16.52
N PHE A 21 5.00 7.99 -16.71
CA PHE A 21 4.12 7.28 -15.80
C PHE A 21 4.69 7.49 -14.38
N PRO A 22 3.88 7.88 -13.38
CA PRO A 22 4.37 8.03 -12.02
C PRO A 22 5.12 6.77 -11.60
N LEU A 23 6.35 6.89 -11.08
CA LEU A 23 7.18 5.74 -10.70
C LEU A 23 6.42 4.76 -9.79
N SER A 24 5.56 5.28 -8.91
CA SER A 24 4.64 4.51 -8.06
C SER A 24 3.64 3.65 -8.83
N SER A 25 3.11 4.15 -9.95
CA SER A 25 2.15 3.41 -10.79
C SER A 25 2.82 2.26 -11.54
N TYR A 26 4.07 2.45 -12.00
CA TYR A 26 4.87 1.40 -12.62
C TYR A 26 5.28 0.34 -11.59
N LEU A 27 5.73 0.77 -10.40
CA LEU A 27 6.09 -0.13 -9.32
C LEU A 27 4.89 -0.98 -8.87
N LEU A 28 3.71 -0.37 -8.73
CA LEU A 28 2.48 -1.08 -8.40
C LEU A 28 2.09 -2.09 -9.49
N ALA A 29 2.25 -1.74 -10.76
CA ALA A 29 1.97 -2.65 -11.87
C ALA A 29 2.91 -3.87 -11.86
N ASN A 30 4.20 -3.65 -11.62
CA ASN A 30 5.18 -4.72 -11.50
C ASN A 30 4.89 -5.64 -10.31
N LEU A 31 4.59 -5.08 -9.13
CA LEU A 31 4.22 -5.85 -7.95
C LEU A 31 2.98 -6.71 -8.19
N LYS A 32 1.96 -6.17 -8.87
CA LYS A 32 0.75 -6.93 -9.24
C LYS A 32 1.06 -8.07 -10.19
N ALA A 33 1.95 -7.86 -11.17
CA ALA A 33 2.38 -8.92 -12.07
C ALA A 33 3.18 -10.02 -11.34
N ASP A 34 4.07 -9.62 -10.43
CA ASP A 34 4.88 -10.54 -9.63
C ASP A 34 4.04 -11.38 -8.68
N CYS A 35 2.94 -10.83 -8.16
CA CYS A 35 1.99 -11.59 -7.33
C CYS A 35 1.45 -12.85 -8.01
N LEU A 36 1.33 -12.87 -9.34
CA LEU A 36 0.75 -14.00 -10.08
C LEU A 36 1.81 -14.97 -10.62
N ASN A 37 3.05 -14.50 -10.80
CA ASN A 37 4.07 -15.22 -11.54
C ASN A 37 5.20 -15.78 -10.68
N LYS A 38 5.41 -15.25 -9.46
CA LYS A 38 6.52 -15.64 -8.58
C LYS A 38 6.07 -16.50 -7.38
N PRO A 39 6.91 -17.45 -6.93
CA PRO A 39 6.64 -18.23 -5.72
C PRO A 39 6.60 -17.32 -4.48
N PHE A 40 5.85 -17.73 -3.44
CA PHE A 40 5.57 -16.92 -2.24
C PHE A 40 6.85 -16.37 -1.57
N ALA A 41 7.86 -17.23 -1.38
CA ALA A 41 9.11 -16.83 -0.75
C ALA A 41 9.85 -15.74 -1.53
N GLN A 42 9.87 -15.84 -2.87
CA GLN A 42 10.49 -14.83 -3.72
C GLN A 42 9.73 -13.51 -3.65
N ARG A 43 8.40 -13.54 -3.61
CA ARG A 43 7.59 -12.33 -3.44
C ARG A 43 7.91 -11.61 -2.13
N CYS A 44 8.06 -12.35 -1.03
CA CYS A 44 8.45 -11.77 0.27
C CYS A 44 9.85 -11.15 0.23
N HIS A 45 10.80 -11.79 -0.46
CA HIS A 45 12.15 -11.25 -0.64
C HIS A 45 12.14 -9.97 -1.48
N ASP A 46 11.48 -9.98 -2.64
CA ASP A 46 11.39 -8.81 -3.53
C ASP A 46 10.71 -7.63 -2.82
N LEU A 47 9.64 -7.89 -2.05
CA LEU A 47 8.99 -6.89 -1.22
C LEU A 47 9.92 -6.34 -0.13
N THR A 48 10.76 -7.18 0.47
CA THR A 48 11.76 -6.74 1.45
C THR A 48 12.74 -5.76 0.82
N THR A 49 13.29 -6.10 -0.34
CA THR A 49 14.21 -5.23 -1.09
C THR A 49 13.53 -3.91 -1.45
N ILE A 50 12.28 -3.94 -1.91
CA ILE A 50 11.53 -2.72 -2.24
C ILE A 50 11.35 -1.84 -0.99
N ILE A 51 10.99 -2.44 0.15
CA ILE A 51 10.83 -1.70 1.42
C ILE A 51 12.14 -1.05 1.85
N GLU A 52 13.29 -1.68 1.60
CA GLU A 52 14.59 -1.16 1.98
C GLU A 52 15.09 -0.06 1.01
N ASP A 53 15.00 -0.30 -0.29
CA ASP A 53 15.58 0.54 -1.34
C ASP A 53 14.73 1.78 -1.70
N PHE A 54 13.41 1.68 -1.60
CA PHE A 54 12.53 2.76 -2.04
C PHE A 54 12.30 3.82 -0.95
N PRO A 55 12.16 5.10 -1.35
CA PRO A 55 11.83 6.18 -0.43
C PRO A 55 10.39 6.07 0.06
N ALA A 56 10.13 6.63 1.23
CA ALA A 56 8.85 6.55 1.92
C ALA A 56 7.67 7.05 1.06
N LYS A 57 7.89 8.02 0.17
CA LYS A 57 6.86 8.53 -0.76
C LYS A 57 6.34 7.47 -1.73
N GLU A 58 7.22 6.66 -2.30
CA GLU A 58 6.83 5.59 -3.23
C GLU A 58 6.13 4.46 -2.46
N LEU A 59 6.67 4.15 -1.28
CA LEU A 59 6.09 3.18 -0.35
C LEU A 59 4.70 3.59 0.15
N HIS A 60 4.45 4.88 0.35
CA HIS A 60 3.14 5.42 0.76
C HIS A 60 2.07 5.09 -0.28
N ALA A 61 2.39 5.30 -1.57
CA ALA A 61 1.45 5.07 -2.66
C ALA A 61 1.03 3.61 -2.80
N ILE A 62 1.94 2.67 -2.53
CA ILE A 62 1.66 1.23 -2.65
C ILE A 62 1.16 0.58 -1.36
N PHE A 63 1.35 1.23 -0.20
CA PHE A 63 1.02 0.67 1.10
C PHE A 63 -0.42 0.17 1.22
N PRO A 64 -1.47 0.91 0.78
CA PRO A 64 -2.84 0.41 0.87
C PRO A 64 -3.04 -0.89 0.10
N TRP A 65 -2.44 -0.99 -1.08
CA TRP A 65 -2.49 -2.20 -1.90
C TRP A 65 -1.71 -3.34 -1.26
N LEU A 66 -0.54 -3.10 -0.66
CA LEU A 66 0.22 -4.12 0.06
C LEU A 66 -0.57 -4.69 1.23
N VAL A 67 -1.22 -3.86 2.03
CA VAL A 67 -2.05 -4.29 3.16
C VAL A 67 -3.20 -5.17 2.68
N GLU A 68 -3.93 -4.75 1.64
CA GLU A 68 -5.01 -5.54 1.05
C GLU A 68 -4.49 -6.85 0.43
N ASN A 69 -3.31 -6.83 -0.19
CA ASN A 69 -2.70 -8.01 -0.79
C ASN A 69 -2.23 -9.03 0.26
N ILE A 70 -1.70 -8.58 1.40
CA ILE A 70 -1.19 -9.44 2.46
C ILE A 70 -2.35 -9.97 3.32
N PHE A 71 -3.17 -9.07 3.86
CA PHE A 71 -4.19 -9.41 4.86
C PHE A 71 -5.56 -9.72 4.25
N GLY A 72 -5.78 -9.30 3.00
CA GLY A 72 -7.09 -9.33 2.36
C GLY A 72 -7.84 -8.01 2.50
N SER A 73 -8.92 -7.90 1.74
CA SER A 73 -9.84 -6.78 1.83
C SER A 73 -10.77 -6.94 3.03
N PHE A 74 -11.18 -5.82 3.61
CA PHE A 74 -12.13 -5.75 4.72
C PHE A 74 -13.52 -6.28 4.34
N ASP A 75 -13.90 -6.21 3.07
CA ASP A 75 -15.16 -6.77 2.56
C ASP A 75 -15.11 -8.29 2.35
N GLY A 76 -13.94 -8.91 2.51
CA GLY A 76 -13.72 -10.34 2.32
C GLY A 76 -13.68 -10.81 0.86
N ILE A 77 -13.78 -9.91 -0.12
CA ILE A 77 -13.70 -10.25 -1.55
C ILE A 77 -12.28 -10.70 -1.92
N ILE A 78 -11.28 -9.99 -1.42
CA ILE A 78 -9.87 -10.32 -1.62
C ILE A 78 -9.38 -11.07 -0.38
N SER A 79 -8.95 -12.32 -0.53
CA SER A 79 -8.43 -13.14 0.59
C SER A 79 -6.97 -12.85 0.95
N GLY A 80 -6.30 -11.98 0.20
CA GLY A 80 -4.89 -11.65 0.37
C GLY A 80 -3.97 -12.86 0.22
N TRP A 81 -2.96 -12.98 1.07
CA TRP A 81 -2.09 -14.15 1.13
C TRP A 81 -2.74 -15.37 1.79
N ASN A 82 -3.98 -15.21 2.27
CA ASN A 82 -4.71 -16.24 2.99
C ASN A 82 -3.87 -16.84 4.12
N LEU A 83 -3.33 -15.97 4.98
CA LEU A 83 -2.50 -16.32 6.15
C LEU A 83 -3.15 -17.39 7.05
N ARG A 84 -4.49 -17.50 7.01
CA ARG A 84 -5.27 -18.53 7.71
C ARG A 84 -4.99 -19.95 7.21
N CYS A 85 -4.69 -20.09 5.93
CA CYS A 85 -4.39 -21.36 5.25
C CYS A 85 -2.89 -21.68 5.23
N LEU A 86 -2.02 -20.73 5.56
CA LEU A 86 -0.58 -20.96 5.79
C LEU A 86 -0.42 -21.73 7.12
N GLN A 87 -0.67 -23.03 7.08
CA GLN A 87 -0.49 -23.94 8.22
C GLN A 87 0.91 -24.55 8.15
N GLY A 88 1.68 -24.44 9.24
CA GLY A 88 3.06 -24.95 9.34
C GLY A 88 3.22 -26.46 9.10
N ARG A 89 2.14 -27.23 9.00
CA ARG A 89 2.17 -28.68 8.68
C ARG A 89 2.18 -29.00 7.19
N THR A 90 1.69 -28.11 6.33
CA THR A 90 1.55 -28.37 4.88
C THR A 90 2.56 -27.56 4.07
N SER A 91 2.90 -26.35 4.52
CA SER A 91 3.91 -25.49 3.88
C SER A 91 4.77 -24.81 4.95
N TYR A 92 5.65 -25.59 5.58
CA TYR A 92 6.53 -25.13 6.66
C TYR A 92 7.42 -23.96 6.23
N THR A 93 7.98 -24.05 5.01
CA THR A 93 8.88 -23.02 4.49
C THR A 93 8.16 -21.69 4.26
N GLU A 94 6.98 -21.70 3.60
CA GLU A 94 6.22 -20.46 3.36
C GLU A 94 5.68 -19.86 4.65
N TYR A 95 5.30 -20.71 5.62
CA TYR A 95 4.86 -20.27 6.94
C TYR A 95 5.97 -19.50 7.67
N ASN A 96 7.20 -20.02 7.70
CA ASN A 96 8.32 -19.31 8.34
C ASN A 96 8.67 -18.02 7.62
N VAL A 97 8.67 -18.02 6.28
CA VAL A 97 8.91 -16.78 5.51
C VAL A 97 7.84 -15.72 5.82
N ALA A 98 6.57 -16.11 5.91
CA ALA A 98 5.49 -15.18 6.27
C ALA A 98 5.66 -14.65 7.71
N LEU A 99 6.03 -15.52 8.65
CA LEU A 99 6.31 -15.12 10.04
C LEU A 99 7.45 -14.12 10.13
N ASP A 100 8.58 -14.39 9.47
CA ASP A 100 9.73 -13.50 9.48
C ASP A 100 9.39 -12.16 8.83
N PHE A 101 8.64 -12.18 7.72
CA PHE A 101 8.18 -10.99 7.02
C PHE A 101 7.31 -10.08 7.90
N LEU A 102 6.39 -10.67 8.65
CA LEU A 102 5.40 -9.98 9.50
C LEU A 102 5.86 -9.78 10.95
N SER A 103 7.04 -10.29 11.31
CA SER A 103 7.58 -10.18 12.67
C SER A 103 7.76 -8.71 13.09
N PRO A 104 7.84 -8.40 14.39
CA PRO A 104 8.07 -7.03 14.87
C PRO A 104 9.37 -6.39 14.35
N GLY A 105 10.38 -7.20 14.01
CA GLY A 105 11.62 -6.73 13.34
C GLY A 105 11.60 -6.91 11.82
N GLY A 106 10.50 -7.44 11.29
CA GLY A 106 10.36 -7.85 9.90
C GLY A 106 10.17 -6.67 8.93
N PRO A 107 10.34 -6.94 7.63
CA PRO A 107 10.10 -5.98 6.55
C PRO A 107 8.79 -5.20 6.66
N MET A 108 7.67 -5.87 6.97
CA MET A 108 6.38 -5.18 7.09
C MET A 108 6.38 -4.14 8.20
N MET A 109 7.00 -4.46 9.35
CA MET A 109 7.07 -3.51 10.47
C MET A 109 8.06 -2.37 10.17
N LYS A 110 9.18 -2.66 9.50
CA LYS A 110 10.11 -1.61 9.01
C LYS A 110 9.41 -0.63 8.06
N LEU A 111 8.56 -1.12 7.15
CA LEU A 111 7.75 -0.30 6.25
C LEU A 111 6.82 0.64 7.03
N VAL A 112 6.11 0.10 8.02
CA VAL A 112 5.23 0.87 8.92
C VAL A 112 6.02 1.98 9.60
N TYR A 113 7.20 1.69 10.16
CA TYR A 113 8.04 2.71 10.81
C TYR A 113 8.58 3.77 9.83
N LYS A 114 9.01 3.37 8.63
CA LYS A 114 9.43 4.30 7.58
C LYS A 114 8.33 5.30 7.22
N LEU A 115 7.11 4.80 7.00
CA LEU A 115 5.96 5.64 6.65
C LEU A 115 5.47 6.50 7.82
N GLN A 116 5.62 5.98 9.04
CA GLN A 116 5.26 6.70 10.26
C GLN A 116 6.13 7.95 10.47
N ALA A 117 7.41 7.91 10.10
CA ALA A 117 8.34 9.03 10.27
C ALA A 117 7.95 10.27 9.44
N GLU A 118 7.24 10.07 8.33
CA GLU A 118 6.87 11.13 7.37
C GLU A 118 5.44 11.67 7.58
N GLU A 119 4.72 11.19 8.60
CA GLU A 119 3.34 11.59 8.94
C GLU A 119 2.31 11.48 7.79
N TYR A 120 2.45 10.45 6.94
CA TYR A 120 1.52 10.24 5.84
C TYR A 120 0.07 9.99 6.29
N ARG A 121 -0.85 10.45 5.45
CA ARG A 121 -2.30 10.35 5.63
C ARG A 121 -2.89 9.34 4.63
N TYR A 122 -3.85 8.57 5.09
CA TYR A 122 -4.55 7.54 4.34
C TYR A 122 -6.04 7.81 4.39
N GLU A 123 -6.69 7.83 3.22
CA GLU A 123 -8.14 7.83 3.16
C GLU A 123 -8.66 6.41 3.35
N PHE A 124 -9.57 6.23 4.31
CA PHE A 124 -10.19 4.95 4.62
C PHE A 124 -11.71 5.08 4.52
N PRO A 125 -12.38 4.29 3.66
CA PRO A 125 -13.80 4.46 3.41
C PRO A 125 -14.63 3.98 4.61
N VAL A 126 -15.62 4.79 5.00
CA VAL A 126 -16.55 4.48 6.10
C VAL A 126 -17.37 3.22 5.81
N SER A 127 -17.52 2.84 4.54
CA SER A 127 -18.20 1.61 4.13
C SER A 127 -17.57 0.34 4.73
N HIS A 128 -16.26 0.37 5.03
CA HIS A 128 -15.48 -0.74 5.58
C HIS A 128 -15.47 -0.77 7.12
N LEU A 129 -16.15 0.18 7.78
CA LEU A 129 -16.27 0.19 9.24
C LEU A 129 -17.35 -0.80 9.72
N PRO A 130 -17.21 -1.33 10.95
CA PRO A 130 -18.25 -2.14 11.59
C PRO A 130 -19.60 -1.41 11.61
N GLY A 131 -20.69 -2.17 11.43
CA GLY A 131 -22.06 -1.65 11.29
C GLY A 131 -22.44 -0.52 12.25
N PRO A 132 -22.25 -0.65 13.58
CA PRO A 132 -22.63 0.39 14.54
C PRO A 132 -21.90 1.73 14.32
N VAL A 133 -20.60 1.67 14.06
CA VAL A 133 -19.74 2.84 13.81
C VAL A 133 -20.11 3.46 12.47
N LYS A 134 -20.31 2.64 11.44
CA LYS A 134 -20.71 3.07 10.10
C LYS A 134 -22.04 3.82 10.14
N THR A 135 -23.07 3.26 10.79
CA THR A 135 -24.39 3.89 10.92
C THR A 135 -24.30 5.22 11.65
N SER A 136 -23.58 5.26 12.77
CA SER A 136 -23.40 6.51 13.54
C SER A 136 -22.77 7.60 12.66
N ILE A 137 -21.66 7.29 11.97
CA ILE A 137 -20.97 8.25 11.11
C ILE A 137 -21.85 8.68 9.92
N GLN A 138 -22.63 7.77 9.33
CA GLN A 138 -23.57 8.09 8.25
C GLN A 138 -24.70 9.03 8.72
N GLU A 139 -25.17 8.87 9.96
CA GLU A 139 -26.14 9.75 10.60
C GLU A 139 -25.53 11.09 11.06
N ARG A 140 -24.24 11.33 10.76
CA ARG A 140 -23.45 12.49 11.21
C ARG A 140 -23.32 12.58 12.73
N ILE A 141 -23.49 11.46 13.42
CA ILE A 141 -23.29 11.32 14.84
C ILE A 141 -21.92 10.66 15.02
N LEU A 142 -20.96 11.41 15.57
CA LEU A 142 -19.67 10.82 15.89
C LEU A 142 -19.87 9.79 17.02
N PRO A 143 -19.40 8.54 16.85
CA PRO A 143 -19.42 7.58 17.95
C PRO A 143 -18.71 8.18 19.17
N GLU A 144 -19.22 7.91 20.38
CA GLU A 144 -18.67 8.39 21.67
C GLU A 144 -17.18 8.05 21.88
N CYS A 145 -16.64 7.13 21.08
CA CYS A 145 -15.21 6.89 21.01
C CYS A 145 -14.50 8.12 20.43
N SER A 146 -13.62 8.73 21.24
CA SER A 146 -12.67 9.79 20.82
C SER A 146 -11.86 9.42 19.59
N LEU A 147 -11.87 8.14 19.23
CA LEU A 147 -11.24 7.58 18.06
C LEU A 147 -11.65 8.23 16.72
N TYR A 148 -12.85 8.81 16.59
CA TYR A 148 -13.32 9.34 15.31
C TYR A 148 -13.32 10.88 15.26
N HIS A 149 -13.07 11.54 16.40
CA HIS A 149 -13.09 12.99 16.50
C HIS A 149 -12.02 13.65 15.60
N ASN A 150 -12.44 14.64 14.80
CA ASN A 150 -11.59 15.38 13.85
C ASN A 150 -10.90 14.53 12.75
N LYS A 151 -11.28 13.25 12.60
CA LYS A 151 -10.74 12.34 11.57
C LYS A 151 -11.73 12.02 10.46
N VAL A 152 -13.03 12.19 10.72
CA VAL A 152 -14.07 12.07 9.71
C VAL A 152 -14.14 13.36 8.91
N GLN A 153 -13.94 13.28 7.60
CA GLN A 153 -14.25 14.39 6.70
C GLN A 153 -15.63 14.18 6.11
N PHE A 154 -16.55 15.08 6.46
CA PHE A 154 -17.87 15.11 5.86
C PHE A 154 -17.81 15.92 4.56
N PRO A 155 -18.22 15.36 3.41
CA PRO A 155 -18.30 16.14 2.19
C PRO A 155 -19.30 17.30 2.38
N PRO A 156 -18.98 18.52 1.91
CA PRO A 156 -19.85 19.70 2.08
C PRO A 156 -21.24 19.53 1.47
N THR A 157 -21.37 18.67 0.46
CA THR A 157 -22.57 18.55 -0.38
C THR A 157 -23.05 17.10 -0.42
N GLY A 158 -23.85 16.68 0.57
CA GLY A 158 -24.75 15.50 0.51
C GLY A 158 -24.18 14.16 0.01
N GLY A 159 -22.87 14.00 -0.14
CA GLY A 159 -22.25 12.86 -0.79
C GLY A 159 -22.29 11.62 0.12
N LEU A 160 -22.68 10.49 -0.46
CA LEU A 160 -22.77 9.20 0.24
C LEU A 160 -21.40 8.57 0.57
N ASN A 161 -20.31 9.10 -0.02
CA ASN A 161 -18.95 8.60 0.22
C ASN A 161 -18.28 9.41 1.34
N LEU A 162 -18.28 8.82 2.53
CA LEU A 162 -17.57 9.33 3.71
C LEU A 162 -16.23 8.61 3.81
N ASN A 163 -15.15 9.37 3.97
CA ASN A 163 -13.81 8.84 4.19
C ASN A 163 -13.26 9.35 5.53
N LEU A 164 -12.53 8.47 6.22
CA LEU A 164 -11.70 8.79 7.38
C LEU A 164 -10.29 9.13 6.90
N ILE A 165 -9.69 10.18 7.45
CA ILE A 165 -8.26 10.41 7.29
C ILE A 165 -7.52 9.80 8.47
N LEU A 166 -6.83 8.69 8.20
CA LEU A 166 -6.07 7.94 9.19
C LEU A 166 -4.57 8.17 8.99
N SER A 167 -3.83 8.18 10.10
CA SER A 167 -2.38 8.03 10.10
C SER A 167 -2.01 6.67 10.71
N ILE A 168 -0.86 6.11 10.33
CA ILE A 168 -0.42 4.78 10.80
C ILE A 168 -0.23 4.75 12.33
N LEU A 169 0.03 5.90 12.96
CA LEU A 169 0.18 6.08 14.41
C LEU A 169 -1.11 5.89 15.23
N TRP A 170 -2.24 5.66 14.57
CA TRP A 170 -3.55 5.69 15.18
C TRP A 170 -3.80 4.58 16.23
N PRO A 171 -3.46 3.29 15.99
CA PRO A 171 -3.60 2.26 17.02
C PRO A 171 -2.68 2.50 18.22
N CYS A 172 -1.47 3.02 17.98
CA CYS A 172 -0.44 3.18 19.00
C CYS A 172 -0.66 4.41 19.90
N LYS A 173 -1.22 5.52 19.37
CA LYS A 173 -1.51 6.71 20.18
C LYS A 173 -2.75 6.56 21.05
N CYS A 174 -3.72 5.72 20.65
CA CYS A 174 -4.93 5.52 21.46
C CYS A 174 -4.65 4.80 22.79
N GLY A 175 -3.57 4.00 22.88
CA GLY A 175 -3.12 3.38 24.13
C GLY A 175 -2.27 4.28 25.03
N ALA A 176 -1.87 5.46 24.58
CA ALA A 176 -1.01 6.40 25.33
C ALA A 176 -1.78 7.58 25.95
N GLN A 177 -3.11 7.62 25.78
CA GLN A 177 -4.00 8.62 26.39
C GLN A 177 -4.90 8.03 27.49
N GLN A 178 -4.51 6.89 28.09
CA GLN A 178 -5.11 6.38 29.33
C GLN A 178 -4.10 6.47 30.46
#